data_AF-A0A2A4MYY4-F1
#
_entry.id   AF-A0A2A4MYY4-F1
#
_cell.length_a   1.000
_cell.length_b   1.000
_cell.length_c   1.000
_cell.angle_alpha   90.00
_cell.angle_beta   90.00
_cell.angle_gamma   90.00
#
_symmetry.space_group_name_H-M   'P 1'
#
loop_
_entity.id
_entity.type
_entity.pdbx_description
1 polymer ?
#
loop_
_entity_poly.entity_id
_entity_poly.type
_entity_poly.pdbx_seq_one_letter_code
_entity_poly.pdbx_strand_id
1 'polypeptide(L)'
;MQEPSNVENGTNNTVQTTTVDLETVRKQLFDAVRNSPEAQQYFSEHRQDSAVLARLFDISLGDFPDSVRMKSCAYIAEYSAEMLQDYEEDLLDLQNEDWEWVSDNAIVALAKIKSPRGLKFLVEQRIVPKLKLEGEALSNHLAEILAKLP
;
A
#
# COMPACT_ATOMS: atom_id res chain seq x y z
N MET A 1 -44.71 -40.06 25.05
CA MET A 1 -43.36 -39.53 25.31
C MET A 1 -42.84 -39.01 23.99
N GLN A 2 -42.76 -37.68 23.87
CA GLN A 2 -42.00 -37.00 22.82
C GLN A 2 -40.53 -36.95 23.25
N GLU A 3 -39.62 -37.20 22.32
CA GLU A 3 -38.45 -36.34 22.05
C GLU A 3 -37.77 -36.78 20.73
N PRO A 4 -37.58 -35.86 19.77
CA PRO A 4 -36.74 -36.05 18.58
C PRO A 4 -35.43 -35.24 18.70
N SER A 5 -34.33 -35.74 18.14
CA SER A 5 -33.08 -34.97 17.88
C SER A 5 -32.10 -35.88 17.12
N ASN A 6 -31.23 -35.43 16.22
CA ASN A 6 -30.97 -34.08 15.72
C ASN A 6 -30.33 -34.25 14.32
N VAL A 7 -30.71 -33.38 13.39
CA VAL A 7 -30.08 -33.24 12.07
C VAL A 7 -28.83 -32.40 12.25
N GLU A 8 -27.65 -32.95 11.99
CA GLU A 8 -26.43 -32.15 11.89
C GLU A 8 -26.42 -31.43 10.53
N ASN A 9 -26.93 -30.20 10.54
CA ASN A 9 -26.66 -29.21 9.51
C ASN A 9 -25.19 -28.76 9.64
N GLY A 10 -24.32 -29.36 8.83
CA GLY A 10 -23.00 -28.80 8.54
C GLY A 10 -23.15 -27.53 7.69
N THR A 11 -23.27 -26.38 8.33
CA THR A 11 -23.12 -25.09 7.67
C THR A 11 -21.66 -24.93 7.24
N ASN A 12 -21.39 -25.28 5.97
CA ASN A 12 -20.23 -24.81 5.24
C ASN A 12 -20.32 -23.28 5.15
N ASN A 13 -19.71 -22.60 6.12
CA ASN A 13 -19.36 -21.19 6.01
C ASN A 13 -18.26 -21.05 4.95
N THR A 14 -18.71 -21.07 3.69
CA THR A 14 -17.91 -20.58 2.57
C THR A 14 -17.70 -19.09 2.84
N VAL A 15 -16.50 -18.71 3.26
CA VAL A 15 -16.08 -17.30 3.31
C VAL A 15 -16.27 -16.76 1.89
N GLN A 16 -17.36 -16.02 1.68
CA GLN A 16 -17.56 -15.25 0.46
C GLN A 16 -16.48 -14.18 0.45
N THR A 17 -15.37 -14.46 -0.23
CA THR A 17 -14.45 -13.43 -0.69
C THR A 17 -15.22 -12.63 -1.73
N THR A 18 -15.89 -11.56 -1.30
CA THR A 18 -16.40 -10.52 -2.19
C THR A 18 -15.20 -9.96 -2.94
N THR A 19 -15.01 -10.41 -4.17
CA THR A 19 -13.97 -9.89 -5.05
C THR A 19 -14.30 -8.44 -5.39
N VAL A 20 -13.57 -7.50 -4.82
CA VAL A 20 -13.65 -6.09 -5.21
C VAL A 20 -13.20 -5.98 -6.66
N ASP A 21 -14.07 -5.43 -7.49
CA ASP A 21 -13.83 -5.23 -8.92
C ASP A 21 -12.89 -4.04 -9.17
N LEU A 22 -11.90 -4.24 -10.06
CA LEU A 22 -10.88 -3.24 -10.40
C LEU A 22 -11.51 -1.97 -10.99
N GLU A 23 -12.51 -2.15 -11.87
CA GLU A 23 -13.17 -1.03 -12.54
C GLU A 23 -13.95 -0.15 -11.57
N THR A 24 -14.54 -0.77 -10.54
CA THR A 24 -15.19 -0.05 -9.44
C THR A 24 -14.20 0.85 -8.70
N VAL A 25 -13.04 0.32 -8.29
CA VAL A 25 -12.00 1.11 -7.59
C VAL A 25 -11.44 2.19 -8.51
N ARG A 26 -11.18 1.88 -9.78
CA ARG A 26 -10.71 2.82 -10.80
C ARG A 26 -11.66 3.99 -10.99
N LYS A 27 -12.97 3.72 -11.05
CA LYS A 27 -14.00 4.76 -11.14
C LYS A 27 -13.97 5.66 -9.91
N GLN A 28 -13.92 5.07 -8.71
CA GLN A 28 -13.84 5.84 -7.46
C GLN A 28 -12.58 6.72 -7.42
N LEU A 29 -11.43 6.22 -7.85
CA LEU A 29 -10.21 7.03 -7.93
C LEU A 29 -10.37 8.20 -8.88
N PHE A 30 -10.97 7.98 -10.06
CA PHE A 30 -11.20 9.03 -11.04
C PHE A 30 -12.13 10.12 -10.51
N ASP A 31 -13.15 9.75 -9.74
CA ASP A 31 -14.04 10.71 -9.08
C ASP A 31 -13.34 11.40 -7.88
N ALA A 32 -12.47 10.70 -7.15
CA ALA A 32 -11.66 11.25 -6.08
C ALA A 32 -10.61 12.25 -6.58
N VAL A 33 -10.05 12.07 -7.79
CA VAL A 33 -9.19 13.06 -8.47
C VAL A 33 -9.96 14.37 -8.71
N ARG A 34 -11.27 14.30 -8.92
CA ARG A 34 -12.16 15.48 -9.04
C ARG A 34 -12.69 15.98 -7.70
N ASN A 35 -12.18 15.45 -6.59
CA ASN A 35 -12.61 15.78 -5.24
C ASN A 35 -14.11 15.49 -4.96
N SER A 36 -14.68 14.42 -5.55
CA SER A 36 -16.01 13.94 -5.14
C SER A 36 -15.98 13.51 -3.66
N PRO A 37 -16.87 14.07 -2.81
CA PRO A 37 -16.97 13.66 -1.42
C PRO A 37 -17.33 12.18 -1.26
N GLU A 38 -18.20 11.66 -2.13
CA GLU A 38 -18.64 10.26 -2.11
C GLU A 38 -17.47 9.30 -2.38
N ALA A 39 -16.61 9.65 -3.33
CA ALA A 39 -15.41 8.86 -3.62
C ALA A 39 -14.38 8.93 -2.49
N GLN A 40 -14.21 10.09 -1.86
CA GLN A 40 -13.33 10.22 -0.68
C GLN A 40 -13.86 9.40 0.50
N GLN A 41 -15.17 9.42 0.72
CA GLN A 41 -15.83 8.63 1.75
C GLN A 41 -15.64 7.13 1.48
N TYR A 42 -15.78 6.68 0.24
CA TYR A 42 -15.53 5.29 -0.16
C TYR A 42 -14.15 4.81 0.32
N PHE A 43 -13.08 5.54 0.00
CA PHE A 43 -11.73 5.13 0.44
C PHE A 43 -11.53 5.24 1.94
N SER A 44 -12.15 6.22 2.61
CA SER A 44 -12.10 6.34 4.07
C SER A 44 -12.73 5.13 4.77
N GLU A 45 -13.87 4.63 4.26
CA GLU A 45 -14.58 3.49 4.83
C GLU A 45 -13.84 2.16 4.58
N HIS A 46 -13.08 2.08 3.48
CA HIS A 46 -12.37 0.87 3.06
C HIS A 46 -10.88 0.85 3.45
N ARG A 47 -10.43 1.71 4.37
CA ARG A 47 -9.02 1.78 4.83
C ARG A 47 -8.46 0.51 5.47
N GLN A 48 -9.30 -0.48 5.73
CA GLN A 48 -8.94 -1.78 6.28
C GLN A 48 -9.36 -2.93 5.37
N ASP A 49 -9.75 -2.64 4.13
CA ASP A 49 -10.17 -3.63 3.14
C ASP A 49 -8.97 -4.06 2.29
N SER A 50 -8.51 -5.30 2.48
CA SER A 50 -7.37 -5.85 1.75
C SER A 50 -7.64 -6.03 0.26
N ALA A 51 -8.89 -6.23 -0.15
CA ALA A 51 -9.26 -6.36 -1.55
C ALA A 51 -9.22 -4.98 -2.24
N VAL A 52 -9.65 -3.92 -1.56
CA VAL A 52 -9.47 -2.54 -2.07
C VAL A 52 -7.99 -2.19 -2.14
N LEU A 53 -7.19 -2.53 -1.11
CA LEU A 53 -5.75 -2.31 -1.13
C LEU A 53 -5.06 -2.97 -2.33
N ALA A 54 -5.37 -4.26 -2.59
CA ALA A 54 -4.84 -4.98 -3.75
C ALA A 54 -5.16 -4.27 -5.06
N ARG A 55 -6.40 -3.77 -5.23
CA ARG A 55 -6.78 -3.00 -6.43
C ARG A 55 -6.07 -1.66 -6.53
N LEU A 56 -5.77 -1.00 -5.41
CA LEU A 56 -4.98 0.22 -5.45
C LEU A 56 -3.56 -0.06 -5.97
N PHE A 57 -2.93 -1.16 -5.56
CA PHE A 57 -1.63 -1.58 -6.09
C PHE A 57 -1.68 -1.95 -7.57
N ASP A 58 -2.68 -2.75 -8.00
CA ASP A 58 -2.93 -3.08 -9.42
C ASP A 58 -2.99 -1.79 -10.28
N ILE A 59 -3.62 -0.74 -9.75
CA ILE A 59 -3.77 0.54 -10.45
C ILE A 59 -2.49 1.37 -10.41
N SER A 60 -1.80 1.43 -9.27
CA SER A 60 -0.56 2.20 -9.12
C SER A 60 0.58 1.66 -9.99
N LEU A 61 0.68 0.33 -10.11
CA LEU A 61 1.70 -0.34 -10.92
C LEU A 61 1.29 -0.52 -12.40
N GLY A 62 -0.01 -0.43 -12.68
CA GLY A 62 -0.55 -0.63 -14.02
C GLY A 62 -0.43 0.58 -14.96
N ASP A 63 -0.83 0.36 -16.21
CA ASP A 63 -0.91 1.39 -17.25
C ASP A 63 -2.21 2.21 -17.12
N PHE A 64 -2.23 3.13 -16.15
CA PHE A 64 -3.34 4.03 -15.89
C PHE A 64 -2.90 5.50 -15.98
N PRO A 65 -3.82 6.46 -16.19
CA PRO A 65 -3.48 7.87 -16.20
C PRO A 65 -2.75 8.29 -14.91
N ASP A 66 -1.72 9.14 -15.04
CA ASP A 66 -0.86 9.52 -13.92
C ASP A 66 -1.65 10.07 -12.72
N SER A 67 -2.70 10.86 -12.96
CA SER A 67 -3.54 11.39 -11.87
C SER A 67 -4.26 10.31 -11.07
N VAL A 68 -4.64 9.20 -11.72
CA VAL A 68 -5.26 8.04 -11.08
C VAL A 68 -4.21 7.27 -10.29
N ARG A 69 -3.02 7.02 -10.87
CA ARG A 69 -1.89 6.36 -10.20
C ARG A 69 -1.40 7.14 -8.97
N MET A 70 -1.29 8.46 -9.10
CA MET A 70 -0.93 9.35 -7.98
C MET A 70 -1.97 9.26 -6.86
N LYS A 71 -3.26 9.27 -7.21
CA LYS A 71 -4.33 9.21 -6.21
C LYS A 71 -4.40 7.84 -5.54
N SER A 72 -4.16 6.75 -6.25
CA SER A 72 -4.09 5.41 -5.66
C SER A 72 -2.93 5.28 -4.69
N CYS A 73 -1.73 5.75 -5.05
CA CYS A 73 -0.58 5.79 -4.14
C CYS A 73 -0.83 6.61 -2.87
N ALA A 74 -1.50 7.76 -3.00
CA ALA A 74 -1.89 8.55 -1.84
C ALA A 74 -2.79 7.75 -0.88
N TYR A 75 -3.77 7.01 -1.40
CA TYR A 75 -4.62 6.16 -0.56
C TYR A 75 -3.89 4.94 0.00
N ILE A 76 -2.99 4.30 -0.74
CA ILE A 76 -2.14 3.21 -0.22
C ILE A 76 -1.39 3.67 1.02
N ALA A 77 -0.80 4.87 0.99
CA ALA A 77 -0.06 5.44 2.10
C ALA A 77 -0.93 5.71 3.36
N GLU A 78 -2.26 5.60 3.28
CA GLU A 78 -3.17 5.73 4.44
C GLU A 78 -3.40 4.39 5.18
N TYR A 79 -3.14 3.24 4.57
CA TYR A 79 -3.37 1.91 5.17
C TYR A 79 -2.43 1.63 6.35
N SER A 80 -2.80 0.68 7.21
CA SER A 80 -2.00 0.35 8.40
C SER A 80 -0.67 -0.31 8.02
N ALA A 81 0.30 -0.27 8.94
CA ALA A 81 1.58 -0.94 8.73
C ALA A 81 1.41 -2.45 8.55
N GLU A 82 0.49 -3.09 9.29
CA GLU A 82 0.27 -4.54 9.17
C GLU A 82 -0.17 -4.93 7.77
N MET A 83 -1.07 -4.15 7.16
CA MET A 83 -1.57 -4.46 5.80
C MET A 83 -0.54 -4.18 4.71
N LEU A 84 0.33 -3.19 4.91
CA LEU A 84 1.33 -2.79 3.93
C LEU A 84 2.57 -3.70 3.92
N GLN A 85 2.81 -4.48 4.99
CA GLN A 85 3.96 -5.39 5.07
C GLN A 85 3.98 -6.41 3.93
N ASP A 86 2.81 -6.91 3.54
CA ASP A 86 2.68 -7.90 2.46
C ASP A 86 2.98 -7.32 1.06
N TYR A 87 3.10 -6.00 0.95
CA TYR A 87 3.31 -5.26 -0.30
C TYR A 87 4.65 -4.51 -0.35
N GLU A 88 5.64 -4.91 0.46
CA GLU A 88 6.94 -4.23 0.49
C GLU A 88 7.62 -4.19 -0.89
N GLU A 89 7.59 -5.28 -1.67
CA GLU A 89 8.18 -5.32 -3.02
C GLU A 89 7.52 -4.32 -3.96
N ASP A 90 6.18 -4.31 -4.00
CA ASP A 90 5.40 -3.40 -4.85
C ASP A 90 5.65 -1.93 -4.46
N LEU A 91 5.81 -1.66 -3.17
CA LEU A 91 6.18 -0.32 -2.69
C LEU A 91 7.60 0.09 -3.10
N LEU A 92 8.55 -0.85 -3.15
CA LEU A 92 9.91 -0.57 -3.62
C LEU A 92 9.94 -0.26 -5.12
N ASP A 93 9.12 -0.95 -5.90
CA ASP A 93 8.94 -0.65 -7.33
C ASP A 93 8.36 0.75 -7.50
N LEU A 94 7.31 1.10 -6.77
CA LEU A 94 6.70 2.44 -6.80
C LEU A 94 7.66 3.53 -6.30
N GLN A 95 8.52 3.25 -5.33
CA GLN A 95 9.55 4.19 -4.87
C GLN A 95 10.56 4.52 -5.98
N ASN A 96 10.82 3.61 -6.92
CA ASN A 96 11.75 3.81 -8.02
C ASN A 96 11.14 4.54 -9.24
N GLU A 97 9.86 4.91 -9.18
CA GLU A 97 9.20 5.68 -10.23
C GLU A 97 9.78 7.09 -10.39
N ASP A 98 9.86 7.55 -11.65
CA ASP A 98 10.29 8.91 -12.00
C ASP A 98 9.26 9.97 -11.56
N TRP A 99 8.00 9.57 -11.43
CA TRP A 99 6.92 10.44 -10.97
C TRP A 99 7.04 10.69 -9.46
N GLU A 100 7.57 11.87 -9.12
CA GLU A 100 7.91 12.26 -7.75
C GLU A 100 6.77 12.00 -6.76
N TRP A 101 5.53 12.35 -7.10
CA TRP A 101 4.38 12.14 -6.21
C TRP A 101 4.04 10.66 -5.95
N VAL A 102 4.20 9.78 -6.94
CA VAL A 102 3.99 8.34 -6.77
C VAL A 102 5.06 7.80 -5.82
N SER A 103 6.32 8.11 -6.13
CA SER A 103 7.47 7.68 -5.33
C SER A 103 7.42 8.22 -3.90
N ASP A 104 7.05 9.49 -3.69
CA ASP A 104 6.99 10.09 -2.36
C ASP A 104 5.94 9.40 -1.47
N ASN A 105 4.77 9.06 -2.01
CA ASN A 105 3.77 8.30 -1.25
C ASN A 105 4.23 6.86 -0.95
N ALA A 106 4.93 6.22 -1.89
CA ALA A 106 5.55 4.92 -1.65
C ALA A 106 6.63 4.99 -0.56
N ILE A 107 7.45 6.04 -0.54
CA ILE A 107 8.45 6.30 0.52
C ILE A 107 7.76 6.43 1.89
N VAL A 108 6.65 7.17 1.96
CA VAL A 108 5.87 7.30 3.22
C VAL A 108 5.33 5.94 3.69
N ALA A 109 4.80 5.13 2.77
CA ALA A 109 4.32 3.79 3.08
C ALA A 109 5.46 2.85 3.54
N LEU A 110 6.61 2.85 2.84
CA LEU A 110 7.81 2.11 3.22
C LEU A 110 8.35 2.54 4.59
N ALA A 111 8.35 3.83 4.88
CA ALA A 111 8.74 4.36 6.19
C ALA A 111 7.77 3.89 7.28
N LYS A 112 6.47 3.81 6.98
CA LYS A 112 5.46 3.31 7.92
C LYS A 112 5.70 1.85 8.32
N ILE A 113 6.07 1.00 7.36
CA ILE A 113 6.46 -0.40 7.64
C ILE A 113 7.92 -0.55 8.09
N LYS A 114 8.66 0.57 8.21
CA LYS A 114 10.07 0.62 8.59
C LYS A 114 10.98 -0.22 7.68
N SER A 115 10.68 -0.25 6.37
CA SER A 115 11.44 -1.02 5.38
C SER A 115 12.92 -0.61 5.37
N PRO A 116 13.84 -1.52 5.74
CA PRO A 116 15.27 -1.30 5.60
C PRO A 116 15.69 -1.02 4.15
N ARG A 117 15.04 -1.71 3.21
CA ARG A 117 15.34 -1.61 1.77
C ARG A 117 14.90 -0.26 1.22
N GLY A 118 13.72 0.20 1.60
CA GLY A 118 13.21 1.50 1.19
C GLY A 118 14.08 2.64 1.72
N LEU A 119 14.53 2.53 2.97
CA LEU A 119 15.45 3.50 3.57
C LEU A 119 16.82 3.48 2.88
N LYS A 120 17.37 2.30 2.60
CA LYS A 120 18.63 2.16 1.86
C LYS A 120 18.54 2.82 0.48
N PHE A 121 17.47 2.54 -0.28
CA PHE A 121 17.22 3.18 -1.57
C PHE A 121 17.17 4.70 -1.46
N LEU A 122 16.42 5.23 -0.49
CA LEU A 122 16.28 6.68 -0.29
C LEU A 122 17.65 7.33 -0.06
N VAL A 123 18.49 6.73 0.79
CA VAL A 123 19.83 7.25 1.06
C VAL A 123 20.71 7.19 -0.19
N GLU A 124 20.81 6.03 -0.83
CA GLU A 124 21.75 5.79 -1.94
C GLU A 124 21.35 6.53 -3.23
N GLN A 125 20.05 6.55 -3.55
CA GLN A 125 19.57 7.03 -4.85
C GLN A 125 19.05 8.47 -4.81
N ARG A 126 18.56 8.95 -3.66
CA ARG A 126 17.96 10.30 -3.58
C ARG A 126 18.78 11.29 -2.76
N ILE A 127 19.44 10.85 -1.69
CA ILE A 127 20.22 11.73 -0.80
C ILE A 127 21.67 11.85 -1.27
N VAL A 128 22.42 10.74 -1.33
CA VAL A 128 23.86 10.74 -1.68
C VAL A 128 24.17 11.53 -2.97
N PRO A 129 23.38 11.45 -4.06
CA PRO A 129 23.68 12.20 -5.27
C PRO A 129 23.59 13.72 -5.10
N LYS A 130 22.82 14.21 -4.12
CA LYS A 130 22.58 15.64 -3.87
C LYS A 130 23.36 16.15 -2.65
N LEU A 131 23.56 15.31 -1.65
CA LEU A 131 24.14 15.59 -0.33
C LEU A 131 25.09 14.45 0.06
N LYS A 132 26.28 14.43 -0.55
CA LYS A 132 27.20 13.29 -0.46
C LYS A 132 27.62 12.98 0.99
N LEU A 133 28.03 14.01 1.75
CA LEU A 133 28.57 13.80 3.11
C LEU A 133 27.48 13.34 4.08
N GLU A 134 26.30 13.96 4.01
CA GLU A 134 25.13 13.59 4.81
C GLU A 134 24.64 12.19 4.43
N GLY A 135 24.61 11.88 3.13
CA GLY A 135 24.26 10.57 2.61
C GLY A 135 25.20 9.48 3.11
N GLU A 136 26.52 9.68 3.03
CA GLU A 136 27.52 8.74 3.55
C GLU A 136 27.39 8.54 5.07
N ALA A 137 27.14 9.62 5.82
CA ALA A 137 26.89 9.54 7.27
C ALA A 137 25.64 8.70 7.59
N LEU A 138 24.55 8.92 6.84
CA LEU A 138 23.32 8.14 6.96
C LEU A 138 23.52 6.68 6.56
N SER A 139 24.26 6.39 5.48
CA SER A 139 24.59 5.04 5.06
C SER A 139 25.36 4.27 6.15
N ASN A 140 26.35 4.90 6.78
CA ASN A 140 27.10 4.29 7.88
C ASN A 140 26.21 4.00 9.08
N HIS A 141 25.37 4.96 9.47
CA HIS A 141 24.43 4.77 10.58
C HIS A 141 23.41 3.66 10.29
N LEU A 142 22.90 3.60 9.05
CA LEU A 142 22.00 2.53 8.61
C LEU A 142 22.68 1.17 8.69
N ALA A 143 23.91 1.04 8.20
CA ALA A 143 24.67 -0.21 8.27
C ALA A 143 24.83 -0.70 9.72
N GLU A 144 25.09 0.19 10.67
CA GLU A 144 25.14 -0.15 12.10
C GLU A 144 23.80 -0.61 12.68
N ILE A 145 22.68 -0.01 12.25
CA ILE A 145 21.34 -0.43 12.67
C ILE A 145 21.04 -1.83 12.13
N LEU A 146 21.31 -2.06 10.84
CA LEU A 146 21.02 -3.34 10.19
C LEU A 146 21.88 -4.49 10.74
N ALA A 147 23.14 -4.21 11.11
CA ALA A 147 24.00 -5.19 11.76
C ALA A 147 23.51 -5.61 13.17
N LYS A 148 22.59 -4.84 13.77
CA LYS A 148 22.00 -5.10 15.10
C LYS A 148 20.62 -5.74 15.02
N LEU A 149 20.06 -5.92 13.83
CA LEU A 149 18.79 -6.64 13.67
C LEU A 149 19.03 -8.15 13.90
N PRO A 150 18.15 -8.82 14.66
CA PRO A 150 18.28 -10.24 15.02
C PRO A 150 18.11 -11.18 13.82
#